data_AF-A0A8X8BXT3-F1
#
_entry.id   AF-A0A8X8BXT3-F1
#
_cell.length_a   1.000
_cell.length_b   1.000
_cell.length_c   1.000
_cell.angle_alpha   90.00
_cell.angle_beta   90.00
_cell.angle_gamma   90.00
#
_symmetry.space_group_name_H-M   'P 1'
#
loop_
_entity.id
_entity.type
_entity.pdbx_description
1 polymer ?
#
loop_
_entity_poly.entity_id
_entity_poly.type
_entity_poly.pdbx_seq_one_letter_code
_entity_poly.pdbx_strand_id
1 'polypeptide(L)'
;MKKRYSELYDLNKDLINGYKIRANNHTELLNCLRAVNQAIQRAGRLRVGKPKNQVITACRDAIKNNNVNALFKIMRAGTASSSL
;
A
#
# COMPACT_ATOMS: atom_id res chain seq x y z
N MET A 1 34.60 32.32 7.77
CA MET A 1 34.40 30.97 8.36
C MET A 1 33.09 30.84 9.13
N LYS A 2 32.77 31.69 10.13
CA LYS A 2 31.57 31.55 10.98
C LYS A 2 30.22 31.49 10.22
N LYS A 3 30.00 32.36 9.22
CA LYS A 3 28.73 32.41 8.45
C LYS A 3 28.40 31.09 7.74
N ARG A 4 29.40 30.46 7.12
CA ARG A 4 29.25 29.20 6.39
C ARG A 4 28.92 28.02 7.31
N TYR A 5 29.43 28.05 8.55
CA TYR A 5 29.07 27.08 9.59
C TYR A 5 27.65 27.29 10.11
N SER A 6 27.19 28.54 10.24
CA SER A 6 25.79 28.84 10.59
C SER A 6 24.83 28.35 9.51
N GLU A 7 25.12 28.63 8.24
CA GLU A 7 24.32 28.13 7.11
C GLU A 7 24.27 26.60 7.08
N LEU A 8 25.39 25.93 7.34
CA LEU A 8 25.45 24.47 7.42
C LEU A 8 24.64 23.92 8.61
N TYR A 9 24.65 24.62 9.74
CA TYR A 9 23.87 24.25 10.92
C TYR A 9 22.37 24.33 10.63
N ASP A 10 21.92 25.42 10.01
CA ASP A 10 20.51 25.61 9.63
C ASP A 10 20.08 24.55 8.61
N LEU A 11 20.89 24.30 7.57
CA LEU A 11 20.64 23.24 6.59
C LEU A 11 20.54 21.85 7.24
N ASN A 12 21.44 21.53 8.16
CA ASN A 12 21.41 20.24 8.87
C ASN A 12 20.14 20.10 9.72
N LYS A 13 19.70 21.18 10.37
CA LYS A 13 18.47 21.18 11.16
C LYS A 13 17.26 20.92 10.25
N ASP A 14 17.18 21.58 9.10
CA ASP A 14 16.10 21.38 8.13
C ASP A 14 16.13 19.98 7.53
N LEU A 15 17.31 19.44 7.23
CA LEU A 15 17.49 18.11 6.69
C LEU A 15 17.07 17.02 7.69
N ILE A 16 17.44 17.18 8.97
CA ILE A 16 17.00 16.27 10.03
C ILE A 16 15.48 16.31 10.20
N ASN A 17 14.88 17.49 10.16
CA ASN A 17 13.42 17.63 10.25
C ASN A 17 12.72 16.98 9.05
N GLY A 18 13.18 17.25 7.83
CA GLY A 18 12.66 16.62 6.61
C GLY A 18 12.84 15.10 6.61
N TYR A 19 13.97 14.60 7.13
CA TYR A 19 14.22 13.18 7.27
C TYR A 19 13.23 12.52 8.24
N LYS A 20 12.97 13.14 9.41
CA LYS A 20 11.98 12.61 10.37
C LYS A 20 10.59 12.50 9.75
N ILE A 21 10.14 13.53 9.01
CA ILE A 21 8.85 13.51 8.31
C ILE A 21 8.83 12.38 7.27
N ARG A 22 9.88 12.27 6.45
CA ARG A 22 9.99 11.23 5.43
C ARG A 22 10.00 9.82 6.04
N ALA A 23 10.75 9.61 7.12
CA ALA A 23 10.83 8.34 7.81
C ALA A 23 9.46 7.94 8.39
N ASN A 24 8.74 8.90 8.99
CA ASN A 24 7.39 8.66 9.48
C ASN A 24 6.43 8.26 8.34
N ASN A 25 6.39 9.05 7.26
CA ASN A 25 5.54 8.75 6.11
C ASN A 25 5.89 7.40 5.46
N HIS A 26 7.17 7.04 5.43
CA HIS A 26 7.62 5.75 4.91
C HIS A 26 7.13 4.58 5.77
N THR A 27 7.24 4.67 7.10
CA THR A 27 6.70 3.66 8.02
C THR A 27 5.20 3.47 7.84
N GLU A 28 4.45 4.58 7.77
CA GLU A 28 3.00 4.53 7.55
C GLU A 28 2.63 3.92 6.20
N LEU A 29 3.35 4.28 5.13
CA LEU A 29 3.16 3.69 3.81
C LEU A 29 3.39 2.17 3.84
N LEU A 30 4.46 1.70 4.47
CA LEU A 30 4.74 0.27 4.60
C LEU A 30 3.65 -0.46 5.41
N ASN A 31 3.14 0.16 6.46
CA ASN A 31 2.03 -0.39 7.25
C ASN A 31 0.75 -0.52 6.41
N CYS A 32 0.41 0.51 5.63
CA CYS A 32 -0.72 0.47 4.70
C CYS A 32 -0.55 -0.62 3.63
N LEU A 33 0.63 -0.73 3.01
CA LEU A 33 0.91 -1.78 2.02
C LEU A 33 0.82 -3.19 2.63
N ARG A 34 1.27 -3.36 3.87
CA ARG A 34 1.12 -4.63 4.60
C ARG A 34 -0.35 -4.95 4.84
N ALA A 35 -1.15 -3.97 5.26
CA ALA A 35 -2.58 -4.13 5.50
C ALA A 35 -3.33 -4.53 4.21
N VAL A 36 -3.03 -3.87 3.08
CA VAL A 36 -3.60 -4.21 1.77
C VAL A 36 -3.26 -5.65 1.38
N ASN A 37 -1.98 -6.04 1.46
CA ASN A 37 -1.58 -7.41 1.14
C ASN A 37 -2.24 -8.44 2.06
N GLN A 38 -2.37 -8.13 3.35
CA GLN A 38 -3.04 -9.01 4.30
C GLN A 38 -4.54 -9.15 3.99
N ALA A 39 -5.21 -8.07 3.59
CA ALA A 39 -6.61 -8.09 3.19
C ALA A 39 -6.83 -8.99 1.96
N ILE A 40 -5.96 -8.90 0.94
CA ILE A 40 -6.00 -9.78 -0.24
C ILE A 40 -5.83 -11.25 0.18
N GLN A 41 -4.86 -11.54 1.04
CA GLN A 41 -4.61 -12.91 1.51
C GLN A 41 -5.78 -13.45 2.32
N ARG A 42 -6.39 -12.63 3.19
CA ARG A 42 -7.60 -13.01 3.94
C ARG A 42 -8.75 -13.34 2.98
N ALA A 43 -9.01 -12.50 1.97
CA ALA A 43 -10.02 -12.76 0.93
C ALA A 43 -9.77 -14.07 0.17
N GLY A 44 -8.51 -14.40 -0.13
CA GLY A 44 -8.14 -15.68 -0.73
C GLY A 44 -8.36 -16.87 0.22
N ARG A 45 -8.01 -16.74 1.50
CA ARG A 45 -8.14 -17.82 2.51
C ARG A 45 -9.57 -18.21 2.84
N LEU A 46 -10.55 -17.33 2.59
CA LEU A 46 -11.98 -17.67 2.65
C LEU A 46 -12.42 -18.68 1.59
N ARG A 47 -11.54 -19.05 0.65
CA ARG A 47 -11.81 -19.95 -0.49
C ARG A 47 -10.78 -21.08 -0.52
N VAL A 48 -11.17 -22.23 -1.07
CA VAL A 48 -10.33 -23.44 -1.15
C VAL A 48 -10.05 -23.79 -2.61
N GLY A 49 -8.82 -24.19 -2.92
CA GLY A 49 -8.44 -24.65 -4.27
C GLY A 49 -8.32 -23.51 -5.30
N LYS A 50 -8.76 -23.78 -6.54
CA LYS A 50 -8.63 -22.86 -7.69
C LYS A 50 -9.23 -21.45 -7.47
N PRO A 51 -10.41 -21.29 -6.83
CA PRO A 51 -11.00 -19.97 -6.55
C PRO A 51 -10.14 -19.07 -5.66
N LYS A 52 -9.33 -19.63 -4.75
CA LYS A 52 -8.39 -18.85 -3.93
C LYS A 52 -7.40 -18.08 -4.79
N ASN A 53 -6.76 -18.79 -5.72
CA ASN A 53 -5.75 -18.20 -6.60
C ASN A 53 -6.38 -17.17 -7.55
N GLN A 54 -7.58 -17.44 -8.07
CA GLN A 54 -8.32 -16.51 -8.93
C GLN A 54 -8.61 -15.17 -8.21
N VAL A 55 -9.09 -15.22 -6.98
CA VAL A 55 -9.37 -14.01 -6.19
C VAL A 55 -8.09 -13.22 -5.91
N ILE A 56 -6.98 -13.88 -5.55
CA ILE A 56 -5.71 -13.20 -5.28
C ILE A 56 -5.21 -12.46 -6.53
N THR A 57 -5.26 -13.11 -7.70
CA THR A 57 -4.85 -12.49 -8.98
C THR A 57 -5.77 -11.33 -9.33
N ALA A 58 -7.08 -11.52 -9.29
CA ALA A 58 -8.06 -10.49 -9.63
C ALA A 58 -7.98 -9.27 -8.69
N CYS A 59 -7.75 -9.47 -7.38
CA CYS A 59 -7.50 -8.37 -6.44
C CYS A 59 -6.25 -7.56 -6.81
N ARG A 60 -5.15 -8.23 -7.20
CA ARG A 60 -3.92 -7.55 -7.62
C ARG A 60 -4.12 -6.74 -8.90
N ASP A 61 -4.87 -7.27 -9.85
CA ASP A 61 -5.16 -6.57 -11.10
C ASP A 61 -6.09 -5.37 -10.89
N ALA A 62 -7.09 -5.50 -10.00
CA ALA A 62 -7.92 -4.37 -9.60
C ALA A 62 -7.11 -3.23 -8.95
N ILE A 63 -6.10 -3.56 -8.12
CA ILE A 63 -5.21 -2.56 -7.52
C ILE A 63 -4.33 -1.89 -8.57
N LYS A 64 -3.74 -2.64 -9.50
CA LYS A 64 -2.92 -2.09 -10.60
C LYS A 64 -3.72 -1.11 -11.46
N ASN A 65 -5.00 -1.41 -11.68
CA ASN A 65 -5.91 -0.59 -12.48
C ASN A 65 -6.64 0.50 -11.65
N ASN A 66 -6.25 0.71 -10.39
CA ASN A 66 -6.88 1.67 -9.47
C ASN A 66 -8.41 1.49 -9.32
N ASN A 67 -8.93 0.28 -9.55
CA ASN A 67 -10.36 0.01 -9.49
C ASN A 67 -10.77 -0.55 -8.13
N VAL A 68 -10.96 0.36 -7.16
CA VAL A 68 -11.31 0.02 -5.78
C VAL A 68 -12.69 -0.64 -5.67
N ASN A 69 -13.64 -0.22 -6.50
CA ASN A 69 -14.98 -0.81 -6.53
C ASN A 69 -14.94 -2.28 -6.95
N ALA A 70 -14.17 -2.59 -7.99
CA ALA A 70 -13.93 -3.96 -8.42
C ALA A 70 -13.21 -4.78 -7.35
N LEU A 71 -12.19 -4.21 -6.67
CA LEU A 71 -11.49 -4.89 -5.57
C LEU A 71 -12.47 -5.36 -4.48
N PHE A 72 -13.35 -4.48 -4.00
CA PHE A 72 -14.34 -4.86 -3.00
C PHE A 72 -15.37 -5.86 -3.51
N LYS A 73 -15.76 -5.79 -4.79
CA LYS A 73 -16.67 -6.76 -5.41
C LYS A 73 -16.01 -8.15 -5.49
N ILE A 74 -14.75 -8.22 -5.93
CA ILE A 74 -13.98 -9.47 -6.02
C ILE A 74 -13.79 -10.08 -4.63
N MET A 75 -13.46 -9.28 -3.62
CA MET A 75 -13.29 -9.80 -2.25
C MET A 75 -14.59 -10.40 -1.71
N ARG A 76 -15.73 -9.73 -1.93
CA ARG A 76 -17.06 -10.15 -1.48
C ARG A 76 -17.61 -11.34 -2.27
N ALA A 77 -17.74 -11.21 -3.59
CA ALA A 77 -18.41 -12.17 -4.46
C ALA A 77 -17.48 -13.21 -5.11
N GLY A 78 -16.17 -12.96 -5.16
CA GLY A 78 -15.19 -13.87 -5.77
C GLY A 78 -15.01 -13.71 -7.28
N THR A 79 -15.80 -12.85 -7.94
CA THR A 79 -15.73 -12.60 -9.39
C THR A 79 -15.70 -11.11 -9.70
N ALA A 80 -14.97 -10.73 -10.75
CA ALA A 80 -14.95 -9.35 -11.27
C ALA A 80 -16.20 -9.03 -12.11
N SER A 81 -16.75 -10.05 -12.78
CA SER A 81 -17.97 -9.95 -13.58
C SER A 81 -19.17 -10.49 -12.81
N SER A 82 -20.29 -9.78 -12.93
CA SER A 82 -21.61 -10.37 -12.64
C SER A 82 -21.76 -11.56 -13.59
N SER A 83 -22.12 -12.71 -13.02
CA SER A 83 -22.50 -13.90 -13.76
C SER A 83 -23.48 -13.58 -14.89
N LEU A 84 -23.07 -13.85 -16.12
CA LEU A 84 -23.76 -14.65 -17.13
C LEU A 84 -22.67 -15.29 -18.01
#